data_AF-A0A517ZVD4-F1
#
_entry.id   AF-A0A517ZVD4-F1
#
_cell.length_a   1.000
_cell.length_b   1.000
_cell.length_c   1.000
_cell.angle_alpha   90.00
_cell.angle_beta   90.00
_cell.angle_gamma   90.00
#
_symmetry.space_group_name_H-M   'P 1'
#
loop_
_entity.id
_entity.type
_entity.pdbx_description
1 polymer ?
#
loop_
_entity_poly.entity_id
_entity_poly.type
_entity_poly.pdbx_seq_one_letter_code
_entity_poly.pdbx_strand_id
1 'polypeptide(L)'
;MNRRTNRPIRSATSPSAPRGGVTLVEVLMSLLVVGVGLVSVAVLFPLSILRTIEATQLTSATMVRYNAEELIDAFPGIIFDPEGDGDAAEHANTNYIVDPFGFDVLTTLSGAAVPATGASPVPFGGVPGASGDPGVLERFPGSISTGTIIPDLTTPNPSRSVNFVTQPDSWDTLLDETSSIPANYLPGTPSIELPGAAAAIGLTADYDGTVLGVPVYRAIFFDATGDRSHTRVLTGITNIANSVLTWADPLPNGFVPATAWLQVQERHYSWFLTVRRGTPSPNGLFDPGLDGQPGIATVDDNGDTVVDDAGELGWAGSDDVARLSENAQIEVVVFFNRTAENGDPMSDPPTGANALAESAYPLLAPGFQRGVATVSLDWGTNPEPFLKEGKFIFDPEGARWYRILKITSTGATSARLDLDRGAETNSVFSEDAAEQGLGVFLPGIVDVYPIATKAAEF
;
A
#
# COMPACT_ATOMS: atom_id res chain seq x y z
N MET A 1 18.85 -75.31 60.15
CA MET A 1 19.87 -75.23 59.08
C MET A 1 19.41 -76.07 57.89
N ASN A 2 19.32 -75.45 56.71
CA ASN A 2 19.08 -76.03 55.37
C ASN A 2 17.86 -76.96 55.17
N ARG A 3 16.69 -76.35 54.92
CA ARG A 3 15.51 -77.05 54.38
C ARG A 3 15.42 -76.79 52.87
N ARG A 4 16.06 -77.64 52.07
CA ARG A 4 15.89 -77.70 50.60
C ARG A 4 14.48 -78.21 50.30
N THR A 5 13.55 -77.32 49.98
CA THR A 5 12.28 -77.68 49.35
C THR A 5 12.49 -77.75 47.84
N ASN A 6 12.63 -78.98 47.34
CA ASN A 6 12.53 -79.31 45.92
C ASN A 6 11.17 -78.85 45.39
N ARG A 7 11.14 -77.72 44.67
CA ARG A 7 9.98 -77.31 43.89
C ARG A 7 10.09 -78.01 42.53
N PRO A 8 9.18 -78.91 42.15
CA PRO A 8 9.22 -79.54 40.84
C PRO A 8 9.01 -78.47 39.76
N ILE A 9 10.02 -78.30 38.90
CA ILE A 9 9.91 -77.54 37.66
C ILE A 9 8.89 -78.28 36.79
N ARG A 10 7.62 -77.89 36.90
CA ARG A 10 6.62 -78.23 35.89
C ARG A 10 6.96 -77.41 34.66
N SER A 11 7.78 -77.99 33.78
CA SER A 11 7.94 -77.54 32.40
C SER A 11 6.62 -77.85 31.68
N ALA A 12 5.62 -77.02 31.93
CA ALA A 12 4.48 -76.91 31.03
C ALA A 12 4.99 -76.12 29.84
N THR A 13 5.41 -76.84 28.80
CA THR A 13 5.52 -76.30 27.45
C THR A 13 4.11 -75.83 27.09
N SER A 14 3.78 -74.59 27.45
CA SER A 14 2.61 -73.91 26.91
C SER A 14 2.75 -74.03 25.40
N PRO A 15 1.79 -74.65 24.70
CA PRO A 15 1.83 -74.71 23.25
C PRO A 15 1.96 -73.25 22.79
N SER A 16 3.07 -72.92 22.13
CA SER A 16 3.23 -71.65 21.44
C SER A 16 2.02 -71.54 20.54
N ALA A 17 1.05 -70.71 20.93
CA ALA A 17 -0.10 -70.42 20.09
C ALA A 17 0.46 -70.13 18.69
N PRO A 18 -0.01 -70.85 17.65
CA PRO A 18 0.51 -70.64 16.32
C PRO A 18 0.40 -69.14 16.06
N ARG A 19 1.54 -68.49 15.80
CA ARG A 19 1.57 -67.07 15.46
C ARG A 19 0.70 -66.96 14.21
N GLY A 20 -0.51 -66.44 14.36
CA GLY A 20 -1.38 -66.15 13.23
C GLY A 20 -0.59 -65.22 12.32
N GLY A 21 -0.23 -65.68 11.14
CA GLY A 21 0.39 -64.82 10.15
C GLY A 21 -0.56 -63.66 9.87
N VAL A 22 -0.02 -62.45 9.73
CA VAL A 22 -0.81 -61.29 9.31
C VAL A 22 -1.41 -61.62 7.95
N THR A 23 -2.74 -61.57 7.86
CA THR A 23 -3.41 -61.89 6.61
C THR A 23 -3.14 -60.78 5.59
N LEU A 24 -3.09 -61.12 4.30
CA LEU A 24 -2.93 -60.13 3.23
C LEU A 24 -3.99 -59.02 3.33
N VAL A 25 -5.20 -59.37 3.76
CA VAL A 25 -6.32 -58.43 3.95
C VAL A 25 -6.02 -57.42 5.07
N GLU A 26 -5.45 -57.83 6.20
CA GLU A 26 -5.06 -56.91 7.29
C GLU A 26 -3.98 -55.92 6.85
N VAL A 27 -3.00 -56.37 6.05
CA VAL A 27 -1.98 -55.48 5.49
C VAL A 27 -2.60 -54.50 4.50
N LEU A 28 -3.47 -54.97 3.61
CA LEU A 28 -4.14 -54.11 2.62
C LEU A 28 -5.07 -53.10 3.28
N MET A 29 -5.84 -53.51 4.30
CA MET A 29 -6.69 -52.58 5.06
C MET A 29 -5.84 -51.54 5.81
N SER A 30 -4.71 -51.97 6.39
CA SER A 30 -3.80 -51.07 7.10
C SER A 30 -3.15 -50.06 6.13
N LEU A 31 -2.72 -50.50 4.95
CA LEU A 31 -2.20 -49.62 3.90
C LEU A 31 -3.26 -48.66 3.36
N LEU A 32 -4.50 -49.12 3.21
CA LEU A 32 -5.62 -48.27 2.79
C LEU A 32 -5.89 -47.17 3.82
N VAL A 33 -5.98 -47.52 5.11
CA VAL A 33 -6.25 -46.55 6.19
C VAL A 33 -5.10 -45.55 6.31
N VAL A 34 -3.85 -46.02 6.28
CA VAL A 34 -2.67 -45.14 6.30
C VAL A 34 -2.63 -44.26 5.05
N GLY A 35 -2.96 -44.80 3.89
CA GLY A 35 -3.01 -44.06 2.62
C GLY A 35 -4.02 -42.91 2.66
N VAL A 36 -5.25 -43.17 3.12
CA VAL A 36 -6.27 -42.13 3.28
C VAL A 36 -5.83 -41.06 4.28
N GLY A 37 -5.22 -41.47 5.41
CA GLY A 37 -4.69 -40.53 6.40
C GLY A 37 -3.58 -39.64 5.84
N LEU A 38 -2.62 -40.22 5.12
CA LEU A 38 -1.49 -39.49 4.55
C LEU A 38 -1.94 -38.52 3.45
N VAL A 39 -2.86 -38.93 2.57
CA VAL A 39 -3.43 -38.05 1.53
C VAL A 39 -4.19 -36.89 2.17
N SER A 40 -4.96 -37.13 3.23
CA SER A 40 -5.67 -36.07 3.95
C SER A 40 -4.71 -35.04 4.56
N VAL A 41 -3.65 -35.48 5.24
CA VAL A 41 -2.63 -34.57 5.81
C VAL A 41 -1.87 -33.81 4.73
N ALA A 42 -1.51 -34.48 3.63
CA ALA A 42 -0.77 -33.88 2.52
C ALA A 42 -1.54 -32.73 1.84
N VAL A 43 -2.88 -32.78 1.83
CA VAL A 43 -3.72 -31.70 1.25
C VAL A 43 -4.06 -30.63 2.29
N LEU A 44 -4.42 -31.03 3.52
CA LEU A 44 -4.89 -30.09 4.53
C LEU A 44 -3.77 -29.25 5.14
N PHE A 45 -2.55 -29.80 5.27
CA PHE A 45 -1.44 -29.07 5.88
C PHE A 45 -1.00 -27.85 5.06
N PRO A 46 -0.71 -27.97 3.74
CA PRO A 46 -0.38 -26.79 2.93
C PRO A 46 -1.52 -25.77 2.88
N LEU A 47 -2.78 -26.23 2.80
CA LEU A 47 -3.94 -25.34 2.82
C LEU A 47 -4.04 -24.58 4.14
N SER A 48 -3.73 -25.21 5.27
CA SER A 48 -3.72 -24.55 6.58
C SER A 48 -2.66 -23.46 6.66
N ILE A 49 -1.46 -23.70 6.13
CA ILE A 49 -0.38 -22.71 6.09
C ILE A 49 -0.78 -21.50 5.24
N LEU A 50 -1.34 -21.74 4.05
CA LEU A 50 -1.79 -20.64 3.17
C LEU A 50 -2.84 -19.76 3.85
N ARG A 51 -3.83 -20.37 4.52
CA ARG A 51 -4.85 -19.62 5.27
C ARG A 51 -4.26 -18.85 6.45
N THR A 52 -3.26 -19.40 7.14
CA THR A 52 -2.56 -18.68 8.22
C THR A 52 -1.80 -17.48 7.67
N ILE A 53 -1.10 -17.62 6.53
CA ILE A 53 -0.39 -16.50 5.88
C ILE A 53 -1.38 -15.41 5.47
N GLU A 54 -2.50 -15.77 4.82
CA GLU A 54 -3.54 -14.81 4.43
C GLU A 54 -4.13 -14.09 5.66
N ALA A 55 -4.35 -14.81 6.77
CA ALA A 55 -4.85 -14.20 8.01
C ALA A 55 -3.85 -13.22 8.63
N THR A 56 -2.55 -13.54 8.63
CA THR A 56 -1.50 -12.61 9.06
C THR A 56 -1.45 -11.39 8.16
N GLN A 57 -1.52 -11.58 6.84
CA GLN A 57 -1.54 -10.47 5.87
C GLN A 57 -2.73 -9.54 6.06
N LEU A 58 -3.92 -10.08 6.32
CA LEU A 58 -5.11 -9.26 6.62
C LEU A 58 -4.97 -8.49 7.93
N THR A 59 -4.40 -9.12 8.96
CA THR A 59 -4.16 -8.46 10.26
C THR A 59 -3.18 -7.30 10.11
N SER A 60 -2.06 -7.55 9.42
CA SER A 60 -1.10 -6.51 9.08
C SER A 60 -1.72 -5.42 8.21
N ALA A 61 -2.47 -5.76 7.18
CA ALA A 61 -3.13 -4.76 6.34
C ALA A 61 -4.12 -3.89 7.13
N THR A 62 -4.80 -4.47 8.13
CA THR A 62 -5.68 -3.73 9.03
C THR A 62 -4.90 -2.73 9.90
N MET A 63 -3.71 -3.10 10.40
CA MET A 63 -2.86 -2.15 11.12
C MET A 63 -2.37 -1.00 10.23
N VAL A 64 -1.96 -1.30 8.99
CA VAL A 64 -1.58 -0.27 7.99
C VAL A 64 -2.73 0.70 7.74
N ARG A 65 -3.95 0.17 7.59
CA ARG A 65 -5.16 0.99 7.44
C ARG A 65 -5.36 1.94 8.61
N TYR A 66 -5.27 1.46 9.87
CA TYR A 66 -5.43 2.34 11.03
C TYR A 66 -4.35 3.43 11.08
N ASN A 67 -3.10 3.10 10.74
CA ASN A 67 -2.04 4.10 10.64
C ASN A 67 -2.32 5.15 9.55
N ALA A 68 -2.89 4.75 8.41
CA ALA A 68 -3.30 5.67 7.35
C ALA A 68 -4.51 6.53 7.77
N GLU A 69 -5.47 5.97 8.51
CA GLU A 69 -6.60 6.73 9.09
C GLU A 69 -6.11 7.79 10.08
N GLU A 70 -5.20 7.43 10.99
CA GLU A 70 -4.60 8.38 11.94
C GLU A 70 -3.78 9.46 11.22
N LEU A 71 -3.11 9.13 10.12
CA LEU A 71 -2.40 10.13 9.30
C LEU A 71 -3.37 11.11 8.66
N ILE A 72 -4.47 10.61 8.09
CA ILE A 72 -5.55 11.43 7.53
C ILE A 72 -6.15 12.35 8.60
N ASP A 73 -6.36 11.84 9.81
CA ASP A 73 -6.93 12.60 10.92
C ASP A 73 -5.96 13.66 11.45
N ALA A 74 -4.66 13.35 11.49
CA ALA A 74 -3.62 14.29 11.90
C ALA A 74 -3.34 15.37 10.83
N PHE A 75 -3.51 15.03 9.56
CA PHE A 75 -3.18 15.89 8.42
C PHE A 75 -4.31 15.88 7.38
N PRO A 76 -5.48 16.47 7.68
CA PRO A 76 -6.60 16.48 6.75
C PRO A 76 -6.27 17.14 5.41
N GLY A 77 -5.29 18.06 5.39
CA GLY A 77 -4.75 18.67 4.18
C GLY A 77 -4.31 17.65 3.12
N ILE A 78 -3.81 16.46 3.50
CA ILE A 78 -3.41 15.43 2.54
C ILE A 78 -4.56 14.96 1.64
N ILE A 79 -5.79 15.10 2.14
CA ILE A 79 -6.99 14.85 1.33
C ILE A 79 -7.22 16.07 0.47
N PHE A 80 -7.39 17.26 1.03
CA PHE A 80 -7.99 18.37 0.30
C PHE A 80 -7.02 19.20 -0.56
N ASP A 81 -5.77 19.24 -0.14
CA ASP A 81 -4.65 19.98 -0.71
C ASP A 81 -3.38 19.09 -0.59
N PRO A 82 -3.28 18.04 -1.42
CA PRO A 82 -2.19 17.08 -1.32
C PRO A 82 -0.82 17.69 -1.65
N GLU A 83 -0.76 18.88 -2.26
CA GLU A 83 0.47 19.65 -2.50
C GLU A 83 0.73 20.79 -1.51
N GLY A 84 -0.18 21.01 -0.57
CA GLY A 84 -0.03 21.87 0.61
C GLY A 84 0.44 23.28 0.29
N ASP A 85 0.09 23.77 -0.90
CA ASP A 85 0.40 25.13 -1.34
C ASP A 85 -0.66 26.13 -0.83
N GLY A 86 -1.74 25.62 -0.24
CA GLY A 86 -2.86 26.36 0.31
C GLY A 86 -4.02 26.56 -0.67
N ASP A 87 -3.93 26.07 -1.91
CA ASP A 87 -4.98 26.18 -2.93
C ASP A 87 -5.76 24.86 -3.10
N ALA A 88 -6.53 24.49 -2.07
CA ALA A 88 -7.40 23.30 -2.13
C ALA A 88 -8.46 23.34 -3.26
N ALA A 89 -8.71 24.50 -3.87
CA ALA A 89 -9.75 24.68 -4.88
C ALA A 89 -9.37 24.01 -6.21
N GLU A 90 -8.07 23.93 -6.55
CA GLU A 90 -7.62 23.28 -7.79
C GLU A 90 -7.92 21.76 -7.78
N HIS A 91 -7.95 21.16 -6.58
CA HIS A 91 -8.22 19.73 -6.37
C HIS A 91 -9.69 19.44 -6.08
N ALA A 92 -10.58 20.43 -6.13
CA ALA A 92 -11.97 20.27 -5.68
C ALA A 92 -12.81 19.33 -6.56
N ASN A 93 -12.49 19.23 -7.85
CA ASN A 93 -13.27 18.46 -8.85
C ASN A 93 -12.47 17.31 -9.47
N THR A 94 -11.37 16.96 -8.82
CA THR A 94 -10.36 16.07 -9.40
C THR A 94 -10.24 14.85 -8.50
N ASN A 95 -10.28 13.66 -9.09
CA ASN A 95 -9.90 12.46 -8.37
C ASN A 95 -8.37 12.32 -8.39
N TYR A 96 -7.80 11.84 -7.30
CA TYR A 96 -6.35 11.65 -7.20
C TYR A 96 -6.02 10.42 -6.37
N ILE A 97 -4.79 9.97 -6.53
CA ILE A 97 -4.18 8.93 -5.73
C ILE A 97 -3.15 9.62 -4.84
N VAL A 98 -3.13 9.28 -3.55
CA VAL A 98 -2.13 9.78 -2.62
C VAL A 98 -1.38 8.62 -2.00
N ASP A 99 -0.07 8.62 -2.03
CA ASP A 99 0.78 7.66 -1.35
C ASP A 99 1.80 8.37 -0.45
N PRO A 100 2.61 7.65 0.33
CA PRO A 100 3.62 8.29 1.18
C PRO A 100 4.60 9.19 0.43
N PHE A 101 4.84 8.97 -0.86
CA PHE A 101 5.79 9.75 -1.64
C PHE A 101 5.15 10.94 -2.32
N GLY A 102 3.83 10.92 -2.49
CA GLY A 102 3.07 12.09 -2.83
C GLY A 102 1.72 11.80 -3.46
N PHE A 103 1.31 12.55 -4.48
CA PHE A 103 0.01 12.37 -5.10
C PHE A 103 0.07 12.42 -6.63
N ASP A 104 -0.99 11.95 -7.27
CA ASP A 104 -1.17 12.04 -8.72
C ASP A 104 -2.65 12.24 -9.05
N VAL A 105 -2.90 13.04 -10.07
CA VAL A 105 -4.22 13.42 -10.55
C VAL A 105 -4.71 12.44 -11.63
N LEU A 106 -5.88 11.84 -11.43
CA LEU A 106 -6.43 10.82 -12.32
C LEU A 106 -7.03 11.37 -13.63
N THR A 107 -7.05 12.69 -13.84
CA THR A 107 -7.63 13.31 -15.05
C THR A 107 -6.79 13.07 -16.31
N THR A 108 -5.51 12.72 -16.17
CA THR A 108 -4.58 12.55 -17.31
C THR A 108 -4.82 11.27 -18.11
N LEU A 109 -5.60 10.31 -17.58
CA LEU A 109 -5.97 9.10 -18.31
C LEU A 109 -7.12 9.33 -19.31
N SER A 110 -7.83 10.46 -19.25
CA SER A 110 -9.03 10.71 -20.06
C SER A 110 -8.78 11.25 -21.48
N GLY A 111 -7.54 11.64 -21.81
CA GLY A 111 -7.20 12.25 -23.11
C GLY A 111 -6.06 11.56 -23.86
N ALA A 112 -5.38 10.61 -23.21
CA ALA A 112 -4.41 9.75 -23.86
C ALA A 112 -5.17 8.77 -24.76
N ALA A 113 -5.04 8.90 -26.09
CA ALA A 113 -5.49 7.85 -26.98
C ALA A 113 -4.88 6.54 -26.48
N VAL A 114 -5.71 5.62 -25.97
CA VAL A 114 -5.27 4.27 -25.61
C VAL A 114 -4.44 3.79 -26.77
N PRO A 115 -3.13 3.60 -26.59
CA PRO A 115 -2.28 3.47 -27.75
C PRO A 115 -2.72 2.20 -28.48
N ALA A 116 -3.04 2.37 -29.76
CA ALA A 116 -3.74 1.36 -30.55
C ALA A 116 -3.15 -0.03 -30.30
N THR A 117 -4.02 -1.03 -30.08
CA THR A 117 -3.68 -2.44 -29.82
C THR A 117 -2.28 -2.82 -30.30
N GLY A 118 -1.32 -2.94 -29.38
CA GLY A 118 0.08 -3.26 -29.69
C GLY A 118 1.14 -2.36 -29.04
N ALA A 119 0.75 -1.25 -28.39
CA ALA A 119 1.65 -0.50 -27.54
C ALA A 119 1.70 -1.08 -26.11
N SER A 120 2.87 -0.99 -25.49
CA SER A 120 3.12 -1.49 -24.13
C SER A 120 2.13 -0.84 -23.14
N PRO A 121 1.55 -1.62 -22.18
CA PRO A 121 0.73 -1.05 -21.12
C PRO A 121 1.53 0.03 -20.38
N VAL A 122 0.84 1.12 -20.02
CA VAL A 122 1.50 2.26 -19.41
C VAL A 122 1.73 1.99 -17.92
N PRO A 123 2.98 2.05 -17.43
CA PRO A 123 3.28 1.74 -16.04
C PRO A 123 2.75 2.83 -15.10
N PHE A 124 2.28 2.39 -13.94
CA PHE A 124 1.83 3.25 -12.86
C PHE A 124 3.05 3.82 -12.11
N GLY A 125 3.15 5.16 -11.95
CA GLY A 125 4.16 5.82 -11.13
C GLY A 125 5.41 6.33 -11.86
N GLY A 126 5.31 7.00 -13.00
CA GLY A 126 6.50 7.62 -13.61
C GLY A 126 6.99 8.85 -12.86
N VAL A 127 8.24 9.19 -13.13
CA VAL A 127 8.90 10.40 -12.61
C VAL A 127 8.28 11.64 -13.28
N PRO A 128 7.87 12.66 -12.51
CA PRO A 128 7.32 13.91 -13.06
C PRO A 128 8.36 14.58 -13.98
N GLY A 129 7.92 14.97 -15.19
CA GLY A 129 8.73 15.78 -16.11
C GLY A 129 9.28 15.07 -17.35
N ALA A 130 9.02 13.77 -17.56
CA ALA A 130 9.15 13.13 -18.87
C ALA A 130 7.95 13.52 -19.76
N SER A 131 7.83 14.82 -20.03
CA SER A 131 6.73 15.45 -20.75
C SER A 131 6.55 14.85 -22.14
N GLY A 132 5.65 13.88 -22.27
CA GLY A 132 5.28 13.34 -23.57
C GLY A 132 4.73 11.93 -23.61
N ASP A 133 4.68 11.16 -22.51
CA ASP A 133 4.10 9.81 -22.52
C ASP A 133 2.68 9.82 -21.92
N PRO A 134 1.63 9.95 -22.76
CA PRO A 134 0.25 10.04 -22.30
C PRO A 134 -0.17 8.68 -21.72
N GLY A 135 -0.26 8.61 -20.38
CA GLY A 135 -0.76 7.45 -19.64
C GLY A 135 0.10 7.03 -18.45
N VAL A 136 1.26 7.66 -18.26
CA VAL A 136 2.08 7.44 -17.07
C VAL A 136 1.48 8.27 -15.94
N LEU A 137 1.13 7.60 -14.85
CA LEU A 137 0.66 8.25 -13.63
C LEU A 137 1.85 8.95 -12.96
N GLU A 138 1.93 10.27 -13.07
CA GLU A 138 3.06 11.10 -12.61
C GLU A 138 2.93 11.39 -11.12
N ARG A 139 3.91 10.99 -10.31
CA ARG A 139 3.87 11.29 -8.87
C ARG A 139 4.42 12.68 -8.58
N PHE A 140 3.57 13.59 -8.10
CA PHE A 140 3.99 14.85 -7.50
C PHE A 140 4.44 14.60 -6.06
N PRO A 141 5.56 15.17 -5.58
CA PRO A 141 5.93 15.08 -4.18
C PRO A 141 4.84 15.73 -3.32
N GLY A 142 4.15 14.91 -2.53
CA GLY A 142 3.03 15.36 -1.72
C GLY A 142 3.51 16.22 -0.57
N SER A 143 2.70 17.19 -0.19
CA SER A 143 2.99 18.12 0.88
C SER A 143 2.68 17.58 2.26
N ILE A 144 3.47 16.60 2.63
CA ILE A 144 3.95 16.53 4.00
C ILE A 144 5.07 17.61 4.20
N SER A 145 5.38 18.39 3.16
CA SER A 145 6.50 19.32 3.09
C SER A 145 6.15 20.79 3.34
N THR A 146 4.94 21.29 3.14
CA THR A 146 4.72 22.75 3.11
C THR A 146 3.60 23.18 4.06
N GLY A 147 3.97 23.92 5.11
CA GLY A 147 3.00 24.70 5.89
C GLY A 147 3.14 24.59 7.41
N THR A 148 4.01 25.43 7.99
CA THR A 148 3.94 26.07 9.33
C THR A 148 3.86 25.22 10.61
N ILE A 149 3.42 23.96 10.59
CA ILE A 149 3.26 23.16 11.80
C ILE A 149 4.57 22.43 12.17
N ILE A 150 5.47 22.21 11.20
CA ILE A 150 6.85 21.73 11.44
C ILE A 150 7.83 22.61 10.63
N PRO A 151 8.51 23.60 11.26
CA PRO A 151 9.18 24.72 10.57
C PRO A 151 10.52 24.41 9.89
N ASP A 152 10.81 23.16 9.50
CA ASP A 152 12.11 22.76 8.92
C ASP A 152 12.01 21.68 7.83
N LEU A 153 10.96 21.72 6.99
CA LEU A 153 10.80 20.83 5.83
C LEU A 153 10.78 21.65 4.52
N THR A 154 11.91 22.22 4.12
CA THR A 154 12.02 22.82 2.76
C THR A 154 12.40 21.81 1.69
N THR A 155 12.64 20.54 2.07
CA THR A 155 12.90 19.43 1.16
C THR A 155 11.98 18.25 1.51
N PRO A 156 11.22 17.70 0.55
CA PRO A 156 10.46 16.47 0.74
C PRO A 156 11.42 15.39 1.24
N ASN A 157 11.21 14.89 2.47
CA ASN A 157 12.03 13.81 3.01
C ASN A 157 11.22 12.50 2.98
N PRO A 158 11.34 11.71 1.90
CA PRO A 158 10.54 10.50 1.71
C PRO A 158 10.81 9.42 2.75
N SER A 159 11.96 9.46 3.43
CA SER A 159 12.24 8.52 4.53
C SER A 159 11.28 8.70 5.71
N ARG A 160 10.70 9.91 5.90
CA ARG A 160 9.77 10.18 7.01
C ARG A 160 8.35 9.72 6.71
N SER A 161 7.86 9.94 5.49
CA SER A 161 6.50 9.56 5.11
C SER A 161 6.32 8.03 5.11
N VAL A 162 7.35 7.29 4.72
CA VAL A 162 7.35 5.82 4.81
C VAL A 162 7.26 5.36 6.26
N ASN A 163 7.94 6.03 7.19
CA ASN A 163 7.98 5.62 8.59
C ASN A 163 6.63 5.68 9.30
N PHE A 164 5.73 6.59 8.91
CA PHE A 164 4.42 6.73 9.54
C PHE A 164 3.55 5.48 9.42
N VAL A 165 3.80 4.64 8.41
CA VAL A 165 2.97 3.46 8.14
C VAL A 165 3.78 2.17 8.21
N THR A 166 4.97 2.24 8.78
CA THR A 166 5.77 1.05 9.09
C THR A 166 5.14 0.24 10.19
N GLN A 167 5.23 -1.08 10.06
CA GLN A 167 4.82 -2.00 11.09
C GLN A 167 6.02 -2.34 11.99
N PRO A 168 5.77 -2.77 13.24
CA PRO A 168 6.85 -3.23 14.11
C PRO A 168 7.70 -4.36 13.51
N ASP A 169 7.10 -5.21 12.66
CA ASP A 169 7.74 -6.32 11.96
C ASP A 169 8.36 -5.93 10.61
N SER A 170 8.27 -4.67 10.18
CA SER A 170 8.87 -4.18 8.93
C SER A 170 10.38 -3.96 9.03
N TRP A 171 11.07 -4.57 9.99
CA TRP A 171 12.49 -4.33 10.25
C TRP A 171 13.22 -5.65 10.39
N ASP A 172 14.13 -5.93 9.45
CA ASP A 172 15.03 -7.06 9.52
C ASP A 172 16.38 -6.64 10.11
N THR A 173 16.95 -7.50 10.94
CA THR A 173 18.22 -7.24 11.60
C THR A 173 19.37 -7.67 10.70
N LEU A 174 20.08 -6.69 10.14
CA LEU A 174 21.25 -6.92 9.29
C LEU A 174 22.51 -7.20 10.09
N LEU A 175 22.66 -6.50 11.20
CA LEU A 175 23.79 -6.65 12.10
C LEU A 175 23.28 -6.72 13.53
N ASP A 176 23.43 -7.90 14.11
CA ASP A 176 23.19 -8.13 15.52
C ASP A 176 24.51 -8.03 16.29
N GLU A 177 24.49 -7.28 17.39
CA GLU A 177 25.58 -7.10 18.35
C GLU A 177 26.99 -6.91 17.76
N THR A 178 27.31 -5.68 17.34
CA THR A 178 28.73 -5.27 17.35
C THR A 178 29.18 -5.09 18.79
N SER A 179 30.04 -6.01 19.24
CA SER A 179 30.43 -6.20 20.64
C SER A 179 31.24 -5.05 21.28
N SER A 180 31.39 -3.91 20.61
CA SER A 180 31.85 -2.67 21.23
C SER A 180 31.74 -1.52 20.24
N ILE A 181 30.81 -0.61 20.46
CA ILE A 181 30.91 0.72 19.87
C ILE A 181 32.27 1.31 20.29
N PRO A 182 33.06 1.88 19.36
CA PRO A 182 34.35 2.47 19.72
C PRO A 182 34.18 3.50 20.85
N ALA A 183 35.09 3.49 21.82
CA ALA A 183 35.09 4.44 22.95
C ALA A 183 35.17 5.92 22.54
N ASN A 184 35.29 6.20 21.24
CA ASN A 184 35.41 7.51 20.63
C ASN A 184 34.05 8.19 20.35
N TYR A 185 32.93 7.62 20.78
CA TYR A 185 31.64 8.32 20.68
C TYR A 185 31.70 9.65 21.44
N LEU A 186 31.44 10.76 20.74
CA LEU A 186 31.39 12.10 21.33
C LEU A 186 29.92 12.47 21.58
N PRO A 187 29.50 12.66 22.84
CA PRO A 187 28.16 13.15 23.14
C PRO A 187 27.89 14.46 22.38
N GLY A 188 26.74 14.53 21.71
CA GLY A 188 26.34 15.69 20.91
C GLY A 188 26.66 15.60 19.41
N THR A 189 27.37 14.57 18.94
CA THR A 189 27.51 14.32 17.49
C THR A 189 26.41 13.38 16.99
N PRO A 190 25.72 13.69 15.88
CA PRO A 190 24.70 12.81 15.29
C PRO A 190 25.34 11.77 14.34
N SER A 191 26.46 11.21 14.78
CA SER A 191 27.19 10.18 14.04
C SER A 191 27.96 9.25 14.97
N ILE A 192 28.21 8.04 14.47
CA ILE A 192 29.00 7.02 15.17
C ILE A 192 29.70 6.11 14.17
N GLU A 193 30.93 5.72 14.50
CA GLU A 193 31.65 4.71 13.75
C GLU A 193 31.19 3.32 14.17
N LEU A 194 30.71 2.51 13.21
CA LEU A 194 30.27 1.14 13.47
C LEU A 194 30.99 0.17 12.53
N PRO A 195 32.21 -0.28 12.89
CA PRO A 195 33.02 -1.12 12.00
C PRO A 195 32.26 -2.34 11.49
N GLY A 196 32.28 -2.54 10.17
CA GLY A 196 31.58 -3.65 9.51
C GLY A 196 30.14 -3.38 9.11
N ALA A 197 29.54 -2.25 9.51
CA ALA A 197 28.15 -1.93 9.15
C ALA A 197 27.95 -1.80 7.63
N ALA A 198 28.87 -1.15 6.90
CA ALA A 198 28.74 -1.05 5.44
C ALA A 198 28.85 -2.41 4.75
N ALA A 199 29.70 -3.31 5.25
CA ALA A 199 29.81 -4.67 4.73
C ALA A 199 28.55 -5.51 5.02
N ALA A 200 27.96 -5.37 6.21
CA ALA A 200 26.73 -6.05 6.59
C ALA A 200 25.52 -5.62 5.74
N ILE A 201 25.49 -4.35 5.32
CA ILE A 201 24.45 -3.81 4.43
C ILE A 201 24.76 -4.09 2.95
N GLY A 202 25.96 -4.56 2.61
CA GLY A 202 26.38 -4.73 1.22
C GLY A 202 26.57 -3.40 0.48
N LEU A 203 26.82 -2.31 1.19
CA LEU A 203 27.06 -1.00 0.59
C LEU A 203 28.41 -0.96 -0.10
N THR A 204 28.39 -0.60 -1.39
CA THR A 204 29.58 -0.37 -2.22
C THR A 204 29.90 1.11 -2.43
N ALA A 205 28.97 1.98 -2.05
CA ALA A 205 29.07 3.43 -2.10
C ALA A 205 28.50 4.05 -0.80
N ASP A 206 28.73 5.35 -0.60
CA ASP A 206 28.12 6.07 0.52
C ASP A 206 26.59 5.97 0.40
N TYR A 207 25.93 5.68 1.51
CA TYR A 207 24.47 5.65 1.59
C TYR A 207 23.98 7.05 1.90
N ASP A 208 22.97 7.49 1.15
CA ASP A 208 22.19 8.68 1.44
C ASP A 208 20.72 8.26 1.64
N GLY A 209 20.29 8.22 2.90
CA GLY A 209 18.94 7.85 3.28
C GLY A 209 17.89 8.91 3.00
N THR A 210 18.31 10.07 2.48
CA THR A 210 17.39 11.13 2.03
C THR A 210 16.93 10.93 0.57
N VAL A 211 17.63 10.09 -0.19
CA VAL A 211 17.29 9.79 -1.58
C VAL A 211 16.10 8.83 -1.64
N LEU A 212 15.15 9.13 -2.52
CA LEU A 212 13.99 8.27 -2.75
C LEU A 212 14.42 6.91 -3.32
N GLY A 213 13.68 5.85 -2.98
CA GLY A 213 13.92 4.50 -3.49
C GLY A 213 14.98 3.73 -2.72
N VAL A 214 15.82 4.41 -1.94
CA VAL A 214 16.85 3.75 -1.15
C VAL A 214 16.22 3.10 0.11
N PRO A 215 16.61 1.86 0.46
CA PRO A 215 16.14 1.22 1.69
C PRO A 215 16.37 2.11 2.92
N VAL A 216 15.42 2.12 3.85
CA VAL A 216 15.55 2.89 5.08
C VAL A 216 16.28 2.03 6.10
N TYR A 217 17.40 2.53 6.62
CA TYR A 217 18.12 1.86 7.71
C TYR A 217 17.86 2.57 9.03
N ARG A 218 17.88 1.82 10.13
CA ARG A 218 17.90 2.37 11.49
C ARG A 218 18.96 1.68 12.32
N ALA A 219 19.55 2.44 13.23
CA ALA A 219 20.37 1.93 14.30
C ALA A 219 19.59 1.96 15.62
N ILE A 220 19.66 0.87 16.39
CA ILE A 220 19.18 0.81 17.77
C ILE A 220 20.40 0.73 18.66
N PHE A 221 20.63 1.78 19.43
CA PHE A 221 21.73 1.84 20.38
C PHE A 221 21.25 1.38 21.75
N PHE A 222 22.06 0.59 22.43
CA PHE A 222 21.85 0.20 23.83
C PHE A 222 22.98 0.73 24.69
N ASP A 223 22.67 1.11 25.92
CA ASP A 223 23.71 1.45 26.90
C ASP A 223 24.45 0.20 27.41
N ALA A 224 25.48 0.40 28.22
CA ALA A 224 26.29 -0.68 28.76
C ALA A 224 25.52 -1.63 29.70
N THR A 225 24.37 -1.22 30.23
CA THR A 225 23.54 -2.07 31.08
C THR A 225 22.48 -2.83 30.29
N GLY A 226 22.14 -2.37 29.08
CA GLY A 226 21.05 -2.87 28.27
C GLY A 226 19.67 -2.38 28.74
N ASP A 227 19.62 -1.50 29.75
CA ASP A 227 18.36 -1.00 30.33
C ASP A 227 17.78 0.16 29.52
N ARG A 228 18.61 0.85 28.73
CA ARG A 228 18.19 1.97 27.90
C ARG A 228 18.53 1.71 26.44
N SER A 229 17.57 2.00 25.57
CA SER A 229 17.76 1.96 24.13
C SER A 229 17.29 3.24 23.46
N HIS A 230 18.00 3.64 22.40
CA HIS A 230 17.57 4.72 21.52
C HIS A 230 17.66 4.31 20.06
N THR A 231 16.58 4.52 19.34
CA THR A 231 16.49 4.28 17.90
C THR A 231 16.82 5.55 17.12
N ARG A 232 17.56 5.42 16.03
CA ARG A 232 17.86 6.49 15.08
C ARG A 232 17.71 5.98 13.65
N VAL A 233 16.91 6.68 12.86
CA VAL A 233 16.87 6.47 11.40
C VAL A 233 18.14 7.07 10.81
N LEU A 234 18.83 6.30 9.97
CA LEU A 234 20.07 6.73 9.37
C LEU A 234 19.78 7.68 8.21
N THR A 235 20.43 8.85 8.21
CA THR A 235 20.42 9.79 7.09
C THR A 235 21.55 9.49 6.11
N GLY A 236 22.59 8.79 6.57
CA GLY A 236 23.68 8.39 5.70
C GLY A 236 24.63 7.40 6.34
N ILE A 237 25.44 6.75 5.50
CA ILE A 237 26.60 5.98 5.92
C ILE A 237 27.77 6.49 5.08
N THR A 238 28.68 7.19 5.74
CA THR A 238 29.83 7.82 5.13
C THR A 238 31.10 7.08 5.53
N ASN A 239 32.16 7.22 4.73
CA ASN A 239 33.45 6.57 5.01
C ASN A 239 33.27 5.06 5.20
N ILE A 240 32.81 4.38 4.15
CA ILE A 240 32.52 2.93 4.08
C ILE A 240 33.57 2.07 4.81
N ALA A 241 34.85 2.43 4.69
CA ALA A 241 35.96 1.72 5.35
C ALA A 241 35.79 1.63 6.88
N ASN A 242 35.27 2.68 7.49
CA ASN A 242 35.00 2.78 8.92
C ASN A 242 33.49 2.67 9.24
N SER A 243 32.64 2.80 8.23
CA SER A 243 31.17 2.77 8.32
C SER A 243 30.64 3.77 9.35
N VAL A 244 30.85 5.07 9.08
CA VAL A 244 30.34 6.14 9.94
C VAL A 244 28.86 6.34 9.64
N LEU A 245 28.02 5.87 10.54
CA LEU A 245 26.58 6.06 10.50
C LEU A 245 26.26 7.50 10.89
N THR A 246 25.41 8.18 10.14
CA THR A 246 24.92 9.54 10.44
C THR A 246 23.40 9.55 10.54
N TRP A 247 22.86 10.43 11.39
CA TRP A 247 21.42 10.68 11.56
C TRP A 247 21.16 12.18 11.82
N ALA A 248 19.91 12.57 12.08
CA ALA A 248 19.54 13.99 12.25
C ALA A 248 19.90 14.58 13.63
N ASP A 249 19.38 13.99 14.71
CA ASP A 249 19.49 14.57 16.06
C ASP A 249 20.43 13.79 16.98
N PRO A 250 21.28 14.45 17.79
CA PRO A 250 22.20 13.77 18.69
C PRO A 250 21.48 12.81 19.66
N LEU A 251 22.20 11.82 20.18
CA LEU A 251 21.67 10.97 21.23
C LEU A 251 21.40 11.80 22.50
N PRO A 252 20.42 11.42 23.34
CA PRO A 252 20.07 12.20 24.52
C PRO A 252 21.26 12.36 25.47
N ASN A 253 21.36 13.51 26.12
CA ASN A 253 22.46 13.80 27.03
C ASN A 253 22.52 12.75 28.15
N GLY A 254 23.73 12.23 28.43
CA GLY A 254 23.95 11.17 29.42
C GLY A 254 23.67 9.75 28.93
N PHE A 255 23.29 9.54 27.67
CA PHE A 255 23.27 8.23 27.04
C PHE A 255 24.63 7.94 26.36
N VAL A 256 25.29 6.86 26.76
CA VAL A 256 26.54 6.39 26.16
C VAL A 256 26.26 5.02 25.53
N PRO A 257 26.23 4.92 24.21
CA PRO A 257 25.89 3.66 23.55
C PRO A 257 27.08 2.69 23.68
N ALA A 258 26.80 1.45 24.05
CA ALA A 258 27.78 0.37 24.22
C ALA A 258 27.67 -0.67 23.09
N THR A 259 26.44 -1.02 22.72
CA THR A 259 26.14 -1.92 21.60
C THR A 259 25.14 -1.26 20.65
N ALA A 260 25.17 -1.67 19.40
CA ALA A 260 24.23 -1.21 18.39
C ALA A 260 23.70 -2.39 17.56
N TRP A 261 22.42 -2.34 17.25
CA TRP A 261 21.80 -3.16 16.22
C TRP A 261 21.55 -2.32 14.98
N LEU A 262 21.80 -2.90 13.83
CA LEU A 262 21.52 -2.28 12.55
C LEU A 262 20.40 -3.04 11.88
N GLN A 263 19.35 -2.33 11.51
CA GLN A 263 18.18 -2.91 10.88
C GLN A 263 17.89 -2.22 9.56
N VAL A 264 17.43 -3.01 8.59
CA VAL A 264 16.86 -2.51 7.34
C VAL A 264 15.35 -2.60 7.42
N GLN A 265 14.68 -1.60 6.88
CA GLN A 265 13.25 -1.64 6.73
C GLN A 265 12.86 -2.54 5.56
N GLU A 266 12.31 -3.72 5.86
CA GLU A 266 11.64 -4.53 4.86
C GLU A 266 10.22 -4.00 4.67
N ARG A 267 9.97 -3.40 3.50
CA ARG A 267 8.65 -2.91 3.12
C ARG A 267 7.76 -4.07 2.69
N HIS A 268 7.36 -4.90 3.64
CA HIS A 268 6.41 -5.98 3.40
C HIS A 268 5.03 -5.44 3.03
N TYR A 269 4.67 -4.26 3.55
CA TYR A 269 3.41 -3.62 3.23
C TYR A 269 3.66 -2.20 2.72
N SER A 270 2.89 -1.82 1.71
CA SER A 270 2.77 -0.43 1.26
C SER A 270 1.30 -0.10 1.12
N TRP A 271 0.99 1.18 0.95
CA TRP A 271 -0.38 1.63 0.79
C TRP A 271 -0.44 2.88 -0.08
N PHE A 272 -1.64 3.16 -0.58
CA PHE A 272 -2.02 4.48 -1.06
C PHE A 272 -3.51 4.69 -0.82
N LEU A 273 -3.94 5.94 -0.94
CA LEU A 273 -5.30 6.40 -0.93
C LEU A 273 -5.77 6.59 -2.37
N THR A 274 -6.98 6.17 -2.67
CA THR A 274 -7.72 6.76 -3.77
C THR A 274 -8.72 7.72 -3.18
N VAL A 275 -8.61 8.97 -3.59
CA VAL A 275 -9.47 10.04 -3.12
C VAL A 275 -10.40 10.41 -4.25
N ARG A 276 -11.69 10.23 -4.00
CA ARG A 276 -12.75 10.65 -4.88
C ARG A 276 -13.38 11.92 -4.35
N ARG A 277 -13.40 12.93 -5.20
CA ARG A 277 -14.17 14.15 -4.97
C ARG A 277 -15.55 13.94 -5.57
N GLY A 278 -16.60 14.14 -4.77
CA GLY A 278 -17.95 14.19 -5.33
C GLY A 278 -18.03 15.31 -6.36
N THR A 279 -18.81 15.12 -7.43
CA THR A 279 -19.21 16.27 -8.23
C THR A 279 -20.02 17.20 -7.32
N PRO A 280 -19.69 18.50 -7.26
CA PRO A 280 -20.45 19.39 -6.42
C PRO A 280 -21.91 19.38 -6.85
N SER A 281 -22.78 19.26 -5.84
CA SER A 281 -24.21 19.37 -6.08
C SER A 281 -24.43 20.73 -6.75
N PRO A 282 -25.00 20.79 -7.96
CA PRO A 282 -25.19 22.07 -8.66
C PRO A 282 -26.07 23.06 -7.87
N ASN A 283 -26.78 22.59 -6.84
CA ASN A 283 -27.68 23.40 -6.00
C ASN A 283 -27.16 23.63 -4.57
N GLY A 284 -25.88 23.33 -4.27
CA GLY A 284 -25.33 23.43 -2.92
C GLY A 284 -23.91 23.97 -2.86
N LEU A 285 -23.53 24.76 -3.86
CA LEU A 285 -22.14 25.11 -4.16
C LEU A 285 -21.61 26.32 -3.39
N PHE A 286 -22.47 27.06 -2.69
CA PHE A 286 -22.07 28.19 -1.84
C PHE A 286 -22.86 28.20 -0.53
N ASP A 287 -22.20 28.56 0.58
CA ASP A 287 -22.80 28.97 1.84
C ASP A 287 -22.96 30.50 1.79
N PRO A 288 -24.07 31.09 2.25
CA PRO A 288 -24.30 32.54 2.27
C PRO A 288 -23.43 33.34 3.26
N GLY A 289 -22.18 32.93 3.44
CA GLY A 289 -21.19 33.69 4.18
C GLY A 289 -21.51 33.94 5.65
N LEU A 290 -20.97 35.04 6.18
CA LEU A 290 -21.13 35.47 7.56
C LEU A 290 -22.46 36.21 7.78
N ASP A 291 -22.99 36.86 6.75
CA ASP A 291 -24.26 37.60 6.85
C ASP A 291 -25.50 36.69 6.68
N GLY A 292 -25.30 35.46 6.19
CA GLY A 292 -26.32 34.44 6.05
C GLY A 292 -27.32 34.72 4.92
N GLN A 293 -27.03 35.67 4.02
CA GLN A 293 -27.81 35.98 2.83
C GLN A 293 -27.05 35.57 1.55
N PRO A 294 -27.72 34.93 0.57
CA PRO A 294 -27.14 34.70 -0.75
C PRO A 294 -26.70 36.00 -1.43
N GLY A 295 -25.53 36.01 -2.05
CA GLY A 295 -25.05 37.18 -2.78
C GLY A 295 -24.63 38.31 -1.84
N ILE A 296 -24.61 39.54 -2.36
CA ILE A 296 -24.36 40.73 -1.54
C ILE A 296 -25.65 41.05 -0.79
N ALA A 297 -25.65 40.93 0.55
CA ALA A 297 -26.85 41.18 1.34
C ALA A 297 -27.63 42.44 0.93
N THR A 298 -28.93 42.27 0.73
CA THR A 298 -29.90 43.27 0.31
C THR A 298 -29.79 43.75 -1.15
N VAL A 299 -28.99 43.08 -1.98
CA VAL A 299 -28.81 43.39 -3.41
C VAL A 299 -29.46 42.30 -4.26
N ASP A 300 -30.18 42.71 -5.30
CA ASP A 300 -30.65 41.83 -6.38
C ASP A 300 -29.50 41.72 -7.41
N ASP A 301 -28.65 40.74 -7.20
CA ASP A 301 -27.40 40.51 -7.90
C ASP A 301 -27.62 39.96 -9.31
N ASN A 302 -28.61 39.08 -9.47
CA ASN A 302 -28.92 38.42 -10.74
C ASN A 302 -29.97 39.18 -11.59
N GLY A 303 -30.60 40.21 -11.03
CA GLY A 303 -31.55 41.10 -11.68
C GLY A 303 -32.96 40.52 -11.85
N ASP A 304 -33.32 39.50 -11.07
CA ASP A 304 -34.61 38.80 -11.18
C ASP A 304 -35.73 39.43 -10.34
N THR A 305 -35.44 40.54 -9.65
CA THR A 305 -36.29 41.31 -8.73
C THR A 305 -36.54 40.68 -7.36
N VAL A 306 -35.95 39.52 -7.09
CA VAL A 306 -35.87 38.91 -5.76
C VAL A 306 -34.51 39.28 -5.18
N VAL A 307 -34.52 39.67 -3.91
CA VAL A 307 -33.29 40.04 -3.19
C VAL A 307 -32.93 38.88 -2.26
N ASP A 308 -31.64 38.54 -2.20
CA ASP A 308 -31.04 37.46 -1.40
C ASP A 308 -31.63 36.08 -1.73
N ASP A 309 -31.78 35.78 -3.03
CA ASP A 309 -32.33 34.51 -3.51
C ASP A 309 -31.23 33.46 -3.77
N ALA A 310 -31.58 32.17 -3.75
CA ALA A 310 -30.58 31.10 -3.91
C ALA A 310 -29.82 31.14 -5.25
N GLY A 311 -30.35 31.85 -6.26
CA GLY A 311 -29.67 32.12 -7.53
C GLY A 311 -28.52 33.13 -7.44
N GLU A 312 -28.37 33.83 -6.30
CA GLU A 312 -27.35 34.88 -6.08
C GLU A 312 -26.12 34.37 -5.34
N LEU A 313 -26.20 33.15 -4.80
CA LEU A 313 -25.09 32.45 -4.15
C LEU A 313 -23.82 32.41 -5.02
N GLY A 314 -22.72 32.95 -4.50
CA GLY A 314 -21.41 32.99 -5.14
C GLY A 314 -21.16 34.23 -6.00
N TRP A 315 -21.93 35.31 -5.80
CA TRP A 315 -21.78 36.52 -6.60
C TRP A 315 -20.44 37.24 -6.35
N ALA A 316 -19.90 37.89 -7.39
CA ALA A 316 -18.63 38.56 -7.26
C ALA A 316 -18.73 39.77 -6.32
N GLY A 317 -18.10 39.66 -5.14
CA GLY A 317 -18.10 40.71 -4.11
C GLY A 317 -19.02 40.45 -2.92
N SER A 318 -19.74 39.32 -2.91
CA SER A 318 -20.41 38.81 -1.70
C SER A 318 -19.42 38.17 -0.72
N ASP A 319 -19.89 37.83 0.48
CA ASP A 319 -19.17 36.99 1.43
C ASP A 319 -19.55 35.51 1.31
N ASP A 320 -20.30 35.15 0.27
CA ASP A 320 -20.62 33.76 -0.04
C ASP A 320 -19.32 32.97 -0.19
N VAL A 321 -19.24 31.86 0.53
CA VAL A 321 -18.11 30.94 0.42
C VAL A 321 -18.51 29.77 -0.42
N ALA A 322 -17.70 29.40 -1.42
CA ALA A 322 -17.94 28.18 -2.16
C ALA A 322 -17.96 27.01 -1.17
N ARG A 323 -19.12 26.38 -1.00
CA ARG A 323 -19.20 25.00 -0.50
C ARG A 323 -18.61 24.15 -1.59
N LEU A 324 -17.29 24.01 -1.55
CA LEU A 324 -16.63 22.88 -2.14
C LEU A 324 -17.44 21.66 -1.68
N SER A 325 -17.80 20.74 -2.59
CA SER A 325 -18.44 19.51 -2.16
C SER A 325 -17.38 18.66 -1.47
N GLU A 326 -17.15 18.99 -0.22
CA GLU A 326 -15.99 18.59 0.55
C GLU A 326 -16.06 17.16 1.03
N ASN A 327 -17.10 16.43 0.64
CA ASN A 327 -17.20 15.01 0.92
C ASN A 327 -16.20 14.26 0.02
N ALA A 328 -14.99 14.12 0.53
CA ALA A 328 -14.00 13.22 -0.03
C ALA A 328 -14.33 11.78 0.40
N GLN A 329 -14.48 10.90 -0.58
CA GLN A 329 -14.60 9.47 -0.35
C GLN A 329 -13.22 8.86 -0.56
N ILE A 330 -12.72 8.21 0.47
CA ILE A 330 -11.33 7.76 0.53
C ILE A 330 -11.35 6.24 0.65
N GLU A 331 -10.57 5.57 -0.18
CA GLU A 331 -10.30 4.13 -0.03
C GLU A 331 -8.79 3.95 0.20
N VAL A 332 -8.42 3.25 1.28
CA VAL A 332 -7.03 2.83 1.52
C VAL A 332 -6.80 1.50 0.86
N VAL A 333 -5.83 1.45 -0.05
CA VAL A 333 -5.40 0.22 -0.72
C VAL A 333 -4.12 -0.23 -0.05
N VAL A 334 -4.11 -1.47 0.46
CA VAL A 334 -2.91 -2.06 1.08
C VAL A 334 -2.34 -3.16 0.21
N PHE A 335 -1.04 -3.07 -0.03
CA PHE A 335 -0.26 -4.01 -0.83
C PHE A 335 0.65 -4.84 0.06
N PHE A 336 0.95 -6.06 -0.37
CA PHE A 336 1.98 -6.91 0.18
C PHE A 336 3.12 -7.06 -0.82
N ASN A 337 4.34 -6.86 -0.35
CA ASN A 337 5.59 -7.04 -1.07
C ASN A 337 5.66 -6.26 -2.40
N ARG A 338 5.14 -5.03 -2.41
CA ARG A 338 5.40 -4.07 -3.48
C ARG A 338 6.83 -3.57 -3.31
N THR A 339 7.81 -4.35 -3.79
CA THR A 339 9.22 -3.99 -3.68
C THR A 339 9.55 -2.87 -4.66
N ALA A 340 10.38 -1.92 -4.23
CA ALA A 340 11.02 -0.95 -5.11
C ALA A 340 12.04 -1.63 -6.06
N GLU A 341 12.41 -2.90 -5.85
CA GLU A 341 13.36 -3.59 -6.73
C GLU A 341 12.71 -4.24 -7.97
N ASN A 342 11.39 -4.40 -8.01
CA ASN A 342 10.65 -4.86 -9.20
C ASN A 342 10.27 -3.72 -10.16
N GLY A 343 11.06 -2.65 -10.14
CA GLY A 343 10.71 -1.36 -10.70
C GLY A 343 10.38 -0.42 -9.57
N ASP A 344 11.38 0.29 -9.09
CA ASP A 344 11.13 1.50 -8.34
C ASP A 344 10.45 2.40 -9.36
N PRO A 345 9.23 2.90 -9.13
CA PRO A 345 8.63 3.89 -10.00
C PRO A 345 9.58 5.09 -10.27
N MET A 346 10.59 5.31 -9.41
CA MET A 346 11.64 6.31 -9.61
C MET A 346 13.01 5.82 -10.10
N SER A 347 13.31 4.53 -10.15
CA SER A 347 14.62 4.02 -10.62
C SER A 347 14.45 3.16 -11.87
N ASP A 348 14.35 3.83 -13.02
CA ASP A 348 14.09 3.27 -14.36
C ASP A 348 12.86 2.33 -14.42
N PRO A 349 11.93 2.53 -15.38
CA PRO A 349 10.86 1.57 -15.61
C PRO A 349 11.51 0.19 -15.77
N PRO A 350 11.01 -0.87 -15.10
CA PRO A 350 11.66 -2.17 -15.11
C PRO A 350 11.93 -2.57 -16.56
N THR A 351 13.20 -2.52 -16.96
CA THR A 351 13.60 -2.77 -18.36
C THR A 351 13.47 -4.24 -18.76
N GLY A 352 12.92 -5.07 -17.87
CA GLY A 352 12.59 -6.47 -18.08
C GLY A 352 11.09 -6.71 -18.23
N ALA A 353 10.74 -7.79 -18.94
CA ALA A 353 9.38 -8.27 -19.20
C ALA A 353 8.50 -8.57 -17.96
N ASN A 354 8.95 -8.25 -16.75
CA ASN A 354 8.19 -8.34 -15.50
C ASN A 354 7.51 -7.01 -15.11
N ALA A 355 7.65 -5.95 -15.91
CA ALA A 355 6.89 -4.69 -15.81
C ALA A 355 5.36 -4.86 -15.93
N LEU A 356 4.90 -6.07 -16.25
CA LEU A 356 3.49 -6.47 -16.41
C LEU A 356 2.66 -6.47 -15.12
N ALA A 357 3.26 -6.03 -14.02
CA ALA A 357 2.59 -5.99 -12.72
C ALA A 357 1.49 -4.91 -12.70
N GLU A 358 1.78 -3.67 -13.05
CA GLU A 358 0.81 -2.57 -12.90
C GLU A 358 0.38 -2.10 -14.29
N SER A 359 -0.66 -2.73 -14.85
CA SER A 359 -1.09 -2.50 -16.23
C SER A 359 -2.55 -2.09 -16.31
N ALA A 360 -2.80 -1.03 -17.10
CA ALA A 360 -4.13 -0.63 -17.53
C ALA A 360 -4.54 -1.42 -18.77
N TYR A 361 -5.79 -1.88 -18.79
CA TYR A 361 -6.34 -2.65 -19.88
C TYR A 361 -7.67 -2.05 -20.35
N PRO A 362 -7.95 -2.09 -21.66
CA PRO A 362 -9.21 -1.61 -22.19
C PRO A 362 -10.37 -2.56 -21.80
N LEU A 363 -11.51 -1.98 -21.45
CA LEU A 363 -12.73 -2.73 -21.14
C LEU A 363 -13.64 -2.77 -22.36
N LEU A 364 -14.03 -3.99 -22.76
CA LEU A 364 -15.06 -4.17 -23.77
C LEU A 364 -16.41 -3.70 -23.24
N ALA A 365 -17.24 -3.14 -24.15
CA ALA A 365 -18.60 -2.77 -23.82
C ALA A 365 -19.41 -3.98 -23.29
N PRO A 366 -20.15 -3.83 -22.18
CA PRO A 366 -20.18 -2.65 -21.31
C PRO A 366 -18.91 -2.59 -20.44
N GLY A 367 -18.18 -1.47 -20.51
CA GLY A 367 -17.11 -1.15 -19.56
C GLY A 367 -17.69 -0.86 -18.17
N PHE A 368 -17.07 0.04 -17.41
CA PHE A 368 -17.70 0.53 -16.18
C PHE A 368 -18.94 1.35 -16.53
N GLN A 369 -20.11 0.74 -16.42
CA GLN A 369 -21.40 1.41 -16.58
C GLN A 369 -22.09 1.53 -15.24
N ARG A 370 -22.61 2.71 -14.92
CA ARG A 370 -23.21 2.98 -13.63
C ARG A 370 -24.33 1.97 -13.33
N GLY A 371 -24.21 1.30 -12.18
CA GLY A 371 -25.11 0.25 -11.73
C GLY A 371 -24.88 -1.13 -12.32
N VAL A 372 -23.97 -1.29 -13.28
CA VAL A 372 -23.62 -2.56 -13.91
C VAL A 372 -22.48 -3.21 -13.12
N ALA A 373 -22.73 -4.41 -12.59
CA ALA A 373 -21.77 -5.18 -11.79
C ALA A 373 -21.04 -6.24 -12.62
N THR A 374 -21.12 -6.18 -13.94
CA THR A 374 -20.35 -7.05 -14.83
C THR A 374 -19.58 -6.18 -15.80
N VAL A 375 -18.27 -6.38 -15.87
CA VAL A 375 -17.41 -5.76 -16.89
C VAL A 375 -16.82 -6.83 -17.80
N SER A 376 -16.57 -6.48 -19.06
CA SER A 376 -15.86 -7.34 -20.00
C SER A 376 -14.48 -6.76 -20.27
N LEU A 377 -13.46 -7.60 -20.25
CA LEU A 377 -12.06 -7.24 -20.41
C LEU A 377 -11.50 -7.89 -21.66
N ASP A 378 -10.72 -7.15 -22.43
CA ASP A 378 -9.92 -7.69 -23.54
C ASP A 378 -8.50 -7.15 -23.45
N TRP A 379 -7.55 -8.05 -23.32
CA TRP A 379 -6.13 -7.69 -23.30
C TRP A 379 -5.45 -7.85 -24.65
N GLY A 380 -6.14 -8.38 -25.68
CA GLY A 380 -5.62 -8.48 -27.03
C GLY A 380 -4.24 -9.18 -27.09
N THR A 381 -3.24 -8.48 -27.62
CA THR A 381 -1.85 -8.98 -27.68
C THR A 381 -1.03 -8.72 -26.42
N ASN A 382 -1.58 -7.98 -25.44
CA ASN A 382 -0.91 -7.73 -24.18
C ASN A 382 -0.89 -9.02 -23.35
N PRO A 383 0.04 -9.14 -22.38
CA PRO A 383 0.04 -10.27 -21.47
C PRO A 383 -1.24 -10.32 -20.63
N GLU A 384 -1.70 -11.53 -20.33
CA GLU A 384 -2.88 -11.77 -19.52
C GLU A 384 -2.75 -11.07 -18.16
N PRO A 385 -3.72 -10.21 -17.77
CA PRO A 385 -3.70 -9.56 -16.47
C PRO A 385 -3.76 -10.59 -15.34
N PHE A 386 -3.32 -10.19 -14.14
CA PHE A 386 -3.45 -11.02 -12.95
C PHE A 386 -4.93 -11.13 -12.49
N LEU A 387 -5.69 -11.98 -13.16
CA LEU A 387 -7.11 -12.22 -12.88
C LEU A 387 -7.26 -13.33 -11.83
N LYS A 388 -7.80 -12.98 -10.66
CA LYS A 388 -8.14 -13.95 -9.61
C LYS A 388 -9.40 -13.53 -8.87
N GLU A 389 -10.28 -14.49 -8.60
CA GLU A 389 -11.45 -14.27 -7.74
C GLU A 389 -11.01 -13.81 -6.34
N GLY A 390 -11.73 -12.84 -5.78
CA GLY A 390 -11.41 -12.17 -4.53
C GLY A 390 -10.37 -11.05 -4.64
N LYS A 391 -9.73 -10.86 -5.80
CA LYS A 391 -8.83 -9.71 -6.08
C LYS A 391 -9.61 -8.52 -6.62
N PHE A 392 -8.91 -7.42 -6.90
CA PHE A 392 -9.53 -6.14 -7.20
C PHE A 392 -9.19 -5.64 -8.60
N ILE A 393 -10.12 -4.86 -9.15
CA ILE A 393 -9.94 -4.03 -10.34
C ILE A 393 -10.18 -2.57 -9.94
N PHE A 394 -9.34 -1.68 -10.44
CA PHE A 394 -9.46 -0.24 -10.26
C PHE A 394 -10.08 0.42 -11.48
N ASP A 395 -11.08 1.24 -11.22
CA ASP A 395 -11.68 2.18 -12.15
C ASP A 395 -10.99 3.54 -11.96
N PRO A 396 -10.09 3.93 -12.88
CA PRO A 396 -9.35 5.19 -12.75
C PRO A 396 -10.25 6.42 -12.91
N GLU A 397 -11.37 6.32 -13.62
CA GLU A 397 -12.28 7.45 -13.80
C GLU A 397 -13.13 7.68 -12.56
N GLY A 398 -13.64 6.59 -11.99
CA GLY A 398 -14.39 6.61 -10.75
C GLY A 398 -13.53 6.67 -9.49
N ALA A 399 -12.20 6.58 -9.63
CA ALA A 399 -11.22 6.41 -8.55
C ALA A 399 -11.68 5.38 -7.52
N ARG A 400 -12.17 4.23 -8.00
CA ARG A 400 -12.82 3.23 -7.15
C ARG A 400 -12.34 1.82 -7.38
N TRP A 401 -12.27 1.06 -6.30
CA TRP A 401 -11.95 -0.35 -6.30
C TRP A 401 -13.18 -1.24 -6.25
N TYR A 402 -13.16 -2.29 -7.07
CA TYR A 402 -14.20 -3.33 -7.10
C TYR A 402 -13.56 -4.69 -6.87
N ARG A 403 -14.19 -5.52 -6.04
CA ARG A 403 -13.73 -6.89 -5.79
C ARG A 403 -14.32 -7.82 -6.85
N ILE A 404 -13.47 -8.59 -7.51
CA ILE A 404 -13.84 -9.59 -8.51
C ILE A 404 -14.45 -10.78 -7.78
N LEU A 405 -15.75 -11.02 -7.94
CA LEU A 405 -16.44 -12.18 -7.35
C LEU A 405 -16.29 -13.43 -8.20
N LYS A 406 -16.34 -13.27 -9.52
CA LYS A 406 -16.31 -14.39 -10.46
C LYS A 406 -15.63 -14.00 -11.75
N ILE A 407 -14.87 -14.94 -12.30
CA ILE A 407 -14.22 -14.81 -13.61
C ILE A 407 -14.82 -15.84 -14.57
N THR A 408 -15.33 -15.36 -15.70
CA THR A 408 -15.82 -16.21 -16.79
C THR A 408 -14.99 -15.92 -18.03
N SER A 409 -14.05 -16.80 -18.38
CA SER A 409 -13.27 -16.67 -19.61
C SER A 409 -14.22 -16.67 -20.82
N THR A 410 -14.07 -15.67 -21.69
CA THR A 410 -14.85 -15.50 -22.92
C THR A 410 -14.02 -15.80 -24.17
N GLY A 411 -12.70 -15.96 -24.02
CA GLY A 411 -11.77 -16.28 -25.09
C GLY A 411 -10.34 -16.45 -24.56
N ALA A 412 -9.38 -16.55 -25.48
CA ALA A 412 -7.96 -16.63 -25.13
C ALA A 412 -7.38 -15.30 -24.62
N THR A 413 -8.01 -14.19 -24.98
CA THR A 413 -7.55 -12.83 -24.66
C THR A 413 -8.61 -11.99 -23.95
N SER A 414 -9.71 -12.61 -23.51
CA SER A 414 -10.83 -11.89 -22.91
C SER A 414 -11.49 -12.66 -21.77
N ALA A 415 -12.00 -11.90 -20.80
CA ALA A 415 -12.74 -12.42 -19.67
C ALA A 415 -13.89 -11.49 -19.30
N ARG A 416 -14.97 -12.08 -18.81
CA ARG A 416 -16.09 -11.39 -18.15
C ARG A 416 -15.91 -11.49 -16.65
N LEU A 417 -15.96 -10.36 -15.96
CA LEU A 417 -15.77 -10.25 -14.53
C LEU A 417 -17.09 -9.83 -13.87
N ASP A 418 -17.55 -10.60 -12.89
CA ASP A 418 -18.63 -10.16 -12.01
C ASP A 418 -18.02 -9.50 -10.77
N LEU A 419 -18.45 -8.28 -10.49
CA LEU A 419 -17.96 -7.40 -9.42
C LEU A 419 -18.86 -7.48 -8.19
N ASP A 420 -18.33 -7.07 -7.04
CA ASP A 420 -19.06 -7.03 -5.76
C ASP A 420 -20.18 -5.99 -5.72
N ARG A 421 -20.06 -4.94 -6.53
CA ARG A 421 -21.05 -3.87 -6.69
C ARG A 421 -21.06 -3.36 -8.12
N GLY A 422 -22.16 -2.69 -8.48
CA GLY A 422 -22.24 -1.99 -9.77
C GLY A 422 -21.27 -0.81 -9.82
N ALA A 423 -20.74 -0.51 -11.01
CA ALA A 423 -19.89 0.67 -11.18
C ALA A 423 -20.64 1.95 -10.75
N GLU A 424 -19.95 2.94 -10.23
CA GLU A 424 -20.60 4.20 -9.79
C GLU A 424 -20.52 5.31 -10.84
N THR A 425 -19.48 5.27 -11.66
CA THR A 425 -19.25 6.16 -12.79
C THR A 425 -19.62 5.47 -14.08
N ASN A 426 -19.98 6.27 -15.08
CA ASN A 426 -20.02 5.82 -16.46
C ASN A 426 -18.65 6.10 -17.05
N SER A 427 -17.88 5.05 -17.32
CA SER A 427 -16.73 5.13 -18.21
C SER A 427 -17.21 5.20 -19.65
N VAL A 428 -17.77 6.35 -20.02
CA VAL A 428 -18.17 6.62 -21.40
C VAL A 428 -17.40 7.85 -21.82
N PHE A 429 -16.17 7.58 -22.26
CA PHE A 429 -15.48 8.45 -23.19
C PHE A 429 -16.32 8.44 -24.48
N SER A 430 -17.06 9.53 -24.71
CA SER A 430 -17.89 9.83 -25.88
C SER A 430 -18.94 8.80 -26.36
N GLU A 431 -19.84 9.25 -27.24
CA GLU A 431 -20.84 8.38 -27.89
C GLU A 431 -20.22 7.43 -28.93
N ASP A 432 -18.93 7.57 -29.24
CA ASP A 432 -18.23 6.69 -30.17
C ASP A 432 -17.84 5.39 -29.46
N ALA A 433 -18.44 4.27 -29.90
CA ALA A 433 -18.19 2.92 -29.38
C ALA A 433 -16.72 2.42 -29.42
N ALA A 434 -15.80 3.26 -29.91
CA ALA A 434 -14.36 3.01 -29.94
C ALA A 434 -13.64 3.45 -28.66
N GLU A 435 -14.23 4.30 -27.83
CA GLU A 435 -13.61 4.80 -26.62
C GLU A 435 -14.05 3.96 -25.41
N GLN A 436 -13.23 2.97 -25.10
CA GLN A 436 -13.45 1.98 -24.05
C GLN A 436 -12.92 2.50 -22.71
N GLY A 437 -13.71 2.36 -21.64
CA GLY A 437 -13.24 2.60 -20.27
C GLY A 437 -12.02 1.74 -19.94
N LEU A 438 -11.22 2.19 -18.97
CA LEU A 438 -10.00 1.47 -18.55
C LEU A 438 -10.23 0.73 -17.24
N GLY A 439 -9.67 -0.48 -17.14
CA GLY A 439 -9.56 -1.23 -15.90
C GLY A 439 -8.09 -1.44 -15.55
N VAL A 440 -7.67 -1.02 -14.36
CA VAL A 440 -6.29 -1.21 -13.88
C VAL A 440 -6.25 -2.38 -12.92
N PHE A 441 -5.30 -3.29 -13.15
CA PHE A 441 -5.04 -4.43 -12.26
C PHE A 441 -3.69 -4.21 -11.59
N LEU A 442 -3.70 -4.18 -10.26
CA LEU A 442 -2.47 -4.13 -9.47
C LEU A 442 -2.31 -5.44 -8.68
N PRO A 443 -1.17 -6.14 -8.80
CA PRO A 443 -0.85 -7.30 -8.00
C PRO A 443 -0.50 -6.88 -6.58
N GLY A 444 -0.43 -7.87 -5.70
CA GLY A 444 -0.03 -7.64 -4.31
C GLY A 444 -1.09 -6.96 -3.45
N ILE A 445 -2.24 -6.52 -3.99
CA ILE A 445 -3.33 -6.00 -3.15
C ILE A 445 -3.77 -7.09 -2.17
N VAL A 446 -3.66 -6.76 -0.89
CA VAL A 446 -4.15 -7.57 0.22
C VAL A 446 -5.64 -7.31 0.41
N ASP A 447 -6.00 -6.03 0.60
CA ASP A 447 -7.38 -5.60 0.76
C ASP A 447 -7.53 -4.11 0.43
N VAL A 448 -8.78 -3.68 0.24
CA VAL A 448 -9.16 -2.28 0.06
C VAL A 448 -10.16 -1.89 1.14
N TYR A 449 -9.85 -0.83 1.88
CA TYR A 449 -10.62 -0.38 3.01
C TYR A 449 -11.29 0.96 2.68
N PRO A 450 -12.62 1.02 2.57
CA PRO A 450 -13.31 2.30 2.50
C PRO A 450 -13.17 3.01 3.85
N ILE A 451 -12.62 4.21 3.83
CA ILE A 451 -12.63 5.16 4.94
C ILE A 451 -13.96 5.94 4.87
N ALA A 452 -14.48 6.33 6.03
CA ALA A 452 -15.65 7.19 6.10
C ALA A 452 -15.46 8.46 5.26
N THR A 453 -16.55 8.96 4.69
CA THR A 453 -16.56 10.25 4.02
C THR A 453 -16.05 11.32 4.98
N LYS A 454 -14.99 12.02 4.60
CA LYS A 454 -14.47 13.18 5.33
C LYS A 454 -15.06 14.43 4.68
N ALA A 455 -15.70 15.29 5.48
CA ALA A 455 -15.97 16.66 5.11
C ALA A 455 -14.70 17.49 5.38
N ALA A 456 -14.50 18.58 4.68
CA ALA A 456 -13.44 19.50 5.04
C ALA A 456 -13.95 20.32 6.22
N GLU A 457 -13.07 20.48 7.21
CA GLU A 457 -13.29 21.34 8.34
C GLU A 457 -12.21 22.43 8.22
N PHE A 458 -12.45 23.41 7.34
CA PHE A 458 -11.53 24.53 7.12
C PHE A 458 -11.89 25.75 7.97
#